data_AF-A0A8X7PPB0-F1
#
_entry.id   AF-A0A8X7PPB0-F1
#
_cell.length_a   1.000
_cell.length_b   1.000
_cell.length_c   1.000
_cell.angle_alpha   90.00
_cell.angle_beta   90.00
_cell.angle_gamma   90.00
#
_symmetry.space_group_name_H-M   'P 1'
#
loop_
_entity.id
_entity.type
_entity.pdbx_description
1 polymer ?
#
loop_
_entity_poly.entity_id
_entity_poly.type
_entity_poly.pdbx_seq_one_letter_code
_entity_poly.pdbx_strand_id
1 'polypeptide(L)'
;MNLPSSTSVTSASDSDTSPENSPDTCEGCGSRDSWVTHSARFRCIIRFYCTHCLLRKHPTSFCPSCLAFYDSSPPHHSHRVSCSDCGSYTHIHCAGDDANSTPYRCPPCRNPDSFSFFRPIIDATAASINPSRERSYARPRSLPLP
;
A
#
# COMPACT_ATOMS: atom_id res chain seq x y z
N MET A 1 15.48 51.06 -44.29
CA MET A 1 15.46 49.60 -44.49
C MET A 1 14.82 48.96 -43.26
N ASN A 2 13.77 48.16 -43.49
CA ASN A 2 13.21 47.02 -42.73
C ASN A 2 12.79 47.09 -41.23
N LEU A 3 11.51 46.71 -41.00
CA LEU A 3 10.78 46.28 -39.78
C LEU A 3 11.31 44.92 -39.21
N PRO A 4 10.85 44.33 -38.05
CA PRO A 4 9.53 44.46 -37.40
C PRO A 4 9.43 44.46 -35.84
N SER A 5 8.20 44.69 -35.37
CA SER A 5 7.64 44.50 -34.02
C SER A 5 7.65 43.04 -33.54
N SER A 6 7.64 42.81 -32.22
CA SER A 6 7.07 41.58 -31.61
C SER A 6 6.66 41.77 -30.13
N THR A 7 5.35 41.86 -29.94
CA THR A 7 4.53 41.09 -29.00
C THR A 7 5.03 40.90 -27.56
N SER A 8 4.53 41.75 -26.65
CA SER A 8 4.39 41.41 -25.24
C SER A 8 3.31 40.34 -25.11
N VAL A 9 3.71 39.09 -24.91
CA VAL A 9 2.80 37.99 -24.64
C VAL A 9 2.20 38.15 -23.24
N THR A 10 0.90 38.35 -23.23
CA THR A 10 0.01 38.26 -22.09
C THR A 10 0.31 36.98 -21.30
N SER A 11 0.55 37.13 -20.01
CA SER A 11 0.63 36.02 -19.06
C SER A 11 -0.72 35.31 -19.01
N ALA A 12 -0.88 34.29 -19.85
CA ALA A 12 -1.91 33.29 -19.64
C ALA A 12 -1.55 32.54 -18.36
N SER A 13 -2.46 32.61 -17.39
CA SER A 13 -2.44 31.74 -16.22
C SER A 13 -2.75 30.33 -16.70
N ASP A 14 -1.72 29.56 -17.02
CA ASP A 14 -1.86 28.13 -17.18
C ASP A 14 -2.25 27.56 -15.82
N SER A 15 -3.55 27.36 -15.64
CA SER A 15 -4.07 26.38 -14.70
C SER A 15 -3.68 25.02 -15.24
N ASP A 16 -2.42 24.66 -14.99
CA ASP A 16 -1.89 23.33 -15.22
C ASP A 16 -2.53 22.40 -14.18
N THR A 17 -3.81 22.08 -14.38
CA THR A 17 -4.42 20.86 -13.84
C THR A 17 -3.82 19.67 -14.59
N SER A 18 -2.51 19.50 -14.46
CA SER A 18 -1.91 18.18 -14.55
C SER A 18 -2.62 17.34 -13.48
N PRO A 19 -3.06 16.10 -13.77
CA PRO A 19 -3.50 15.22 -12.70
C PRO A 19 -2.27 15.04 -11.82
N GLU A 20 -2.24 15.80 -10.73
CA GLU A 20 -1.19 15.79 -9.74
C GLU A 20 -1.18 14.36 -9.23
N ASN A 21 -0.28 13.55 -9.81
CA ASN A 21 -0.15 12.14 -9.50
C ASN A 21 0.55 12.06 -8.15
N SER A 22 -0.17 12.51 -7.14
CA SER A 22 0.28 12.56 -5.78
C SER A 22 0.24 11.12 -5.27
N PRO A 23 1.30 10.68 -4.56
CA PRO A 23 1.30 9.39 -3.89
C PRO A 23 0.18 9.29 -2.86
N ASP A 24 -0.55 10.37 -2.56
CA ASP A 24 -1.58 10.44 -1.53
C ASP A 24 -2.92 9.87 -1.97
N THR A 25 -3.13 9.58 -3.26
CA THR A 25 -4.39 9.04 -3.77
C THR A 25 -4.17 7.75 -4.56
N CYS A 26 -4.92 6.70 -4.22
CA CYS A 26 -4.90 5.46 -4.99
C CYS A 26 -5.60 5.64 -6.36
N GLU A 27 -4.88 5.45 -7.46
CA GLU A 27 -5.43 5.52 -8.83
C GLU A 27 -6.43 4.38 -9.14
N GLY A 28 -6.51 3.35 -8.28
CA GLY A 28 -7.41 2.22 -8.46
C GLY A 28 -8.79 2.39 -7.84
N CYS A 29 -8.89 3.08 -6.70
CA CYS A 29 -10.15 3.25 -5.96
C CYS A 29 -10.44 4.70 -5.52
N GLY A 30 -9.54 5.65 -5.79
CA GLY A 30 -9.70 7.06 -5.42
C GLY A 30 -9.55 7.37 -3.93
N SER A 31 -9.24 6.37 -3.09
CA SER A 31 -9.07 6.58 -1.65
C SER A 31 -7.80 7.39 -1.37
N ARG A 32 -7.95 8.40 -0.49
CA ARG A 32 -6.86 9.21 0.08
C ARG A 32 -6.42 8.75 1.48
N ASP A 33 -7.19 7.83 2.07
CA ASP A 33 -6.98 7.30 3.42
C ASP A 33 -6.10 6.04 3.44
N SER A 34 -5.54 5.65 2.29
CA SER A 34 -4.63 4.51 2.24
C SER A 34 -3.27 4.91 2.79
N TRP A 35 -3.08 4.70 4.08
CA TRP A 35 -1.83 4.91 4.83
C TRP A 35 -0.56 4.34 4.14
N VAL A 36 -0.72 3.41 3.18
CA VAL A 36 0.36 2.91 2.34
C VAL A 36 -0.09 2.84 0.88
N THR A 37 0.41 3.79 0.09
CA THR A 37 0.38 3.76 -1.38
C THR A 37 1.72 3.27 -1.91
N HIS A 38 1.66 2.46 -2.97
CA HIS A 38 2.81 1.85 -3.61
C HIS A 38 2.93 2.36 -5.03
N SER A 39 4.15 2.68 -5.44
CA SER A 39 4.45 2.95 -6.85
C SER A 39 4.60 1.64 -7.61
N ALA A 40 3.86 1.50 -8.71
CA ALA A 40 3.95 0.35 -9.61
C ALA A 40 4.07 0.83 -11.05
N ARG A 41 4.94 0.18 -11.81
CA ARG A 41 5.05 0.45 -13.26
C ARG A 41 3.94 -0.28 -13.99
N PHE A 42 3.09 0.48 -14.66
CA PHE A 42 2.05 -0.04 -15.53
C PHE A 42 2.17 0.59 -16.91
N ARG A 43 2.44 -0.21 -17.95
CA ARG A 43 2.59 0.24 -19.34
C ARG A 43 3.57 1.42 -19.50
N CYS A 44 4.74 1.32 -18.86
CA CYS A 44 5.80 2.33 -18.84
C CYS A 44 5.48 3.64 -18.06
N ILE A 45 4.34 3.73 -17.40
CA ILE A 45 3.96 4.87 -16.55
C ILE A 45 4.01 4.42 -15.09
N ILE A 46 4.54 5.28 -14.21
CA ILE A 46 4.48 5.06 -12.76
C ILE A 46 3.08 5.41 -12.29
N ARG A 47 2.42 4.47 -11.61
CA ARG A 47 1.11 4.66 -11.00
C ARG A 47 1.14 4.38 -9.51
N PHE A 48 0.28 5.04 -8.75
CA PHE A 48 0.16 4.84 -7.31
C PHE A 48 -1.09 4.06 -6.95
N TYR A 49 -0.93 2.96 -6.23
CA TYR A 49 -2.03 2.11 -5.78
C TYR A 49 -1.93 1.86 -4.28
N CYS A 50 -3.04 1.87 -3.57
CA CYS A 50 -3.09 1.27 -2.23
C CYS A 50 -2.76 -0.22 -2.31
N THR A 51 -2.30 -0.82 -1.21
CA THR A 51 -1.96 -2.25 -1.15
C THR A 51 -3.06 -3.13 -1.75
N HIS A 52 -4.33 -2.87 -1.41
CA HIS A 52 -5.45 -3.66 -1.93
C HIS A 52 -5.59 -3.60 -3.46
N CYS A 53 -5.51 -2.40 -4.03
CA CYS A 53 -5.61 -2.21 -5.48
C CYS A 53 -4.41 -2.75 -6.22
N LEU A 54 -3.20 -2.59 -5.65
CA LEU A 54 -1.99 -3.19 -6.20
C LEU A 54 -2.17 -4.72 -6.25
N LEU A 55 -2.60 -5.31 -5.14
CA LEU A 55 -2.73 -6.75 -5.03
C LEU A 55 -3.77 -7.34 -5.98
N ARG A 56 -4.90 -6.65 -6.12
CA ARG A 56 -5.96 -7.04 -7.05
C ARG A 56 -5.53 -6.96 -8.52
N LYS A 57 -4.62 -6.04 -8.88
CA LYS A 57 -4.11 -5.91 -10.25
C LYS A 57 -3.04 -6.93 -10.62
N HIS A 58 -2.30 -7.49 -9.65
CA HIS A 58 -1.28 -8.50 -9.92
C HIS A 58 -1.46 -9.78 -9.08
N PRO A 59 -2.59 -10.48 -9.20
CA PRO A 59 -2.97 -11.59 -8.31
C PRO A 59 -1.96 -12.75 -8.25
N THR A 60 -1.04 -12.86 -9.21
CA THR A 60 -0.05 -13.92 -9.30
C THR A 60 1.38 -13.46 -8.98
N SER A 61 1.60 -12.19 -8.64
CA SER A 61 2.93 -11.63 -8.39
C SER A 61 3.35 -11.66 -6.92
N PHE A 62 2.39 -11.73 -6.01
CA PHE A 62 2.63 -11.71 -4.57
C PHE A 62 1.57 -12.51 -3.81
N CYS A 63 1.92 -12.95 -2.61
CA CYS A 63 1.00 -13.63 -1.71
C CYS A 63 0.09 -12.61 -1.00
N PRO A 64 -1.25 -12.69 -1.09
CA PRO A 64 -2.17 -11.75 -0.45
C PRO A 64 -2.23 -11.91 1.08
N SER A 65 -1.50 -12.87 1.66
CA SER A 65 -1.45 -13.07 3.12
C SER A 65 -0.19 -12.46 3.74
N CYS A 66 0.98 -12.61 3.10
CA CYS A 66 2.26 -12.10 3.64
C CYS A 66 2.87 -10.96 2.81
N LEU A 67 2.26 -10.60 1.68
CA LEU A 67 2.72 -9.56 0.75
C LEU A 67 4.09 -9.83 0.10
N ALA A 68 4.70 -11.00 0.34
CA ALA A 68 5.95 -11.38 -0.30
C ALA A 68 5.73 -11.66 -1.79
N PHE A 69 6.69 -11.20 -2.60
CA PHE A 69 6.78 -11.56 -4.00
C PHE A 69 7.10 -13.05 -4.15
N TYR A 70 6.67 -13.62 -5.27
CA TYR A 70 7.10 -14.96 -5.65
C TYR A 70 8.44 -14.88 -6.38
N ASP A 71 9.39 -15.75 -6.01
CA ASP A 71 10.69 -15.87 -6.68
C ASP A 71 10.55 -16.32 -8.15
N SER A 72 9.44 -16.97 -8.48
CA SER A 72 9.10 -17.42 -9.83
C SER A 72 7.73 -16.89 -10.23
N SER A 73 7.58 -16.44 -11.47
CA SER A 73 6.30 -15.95 -12.00
C SER A 73 5.87 -16.78 -13.22
N PRO A 74 4.88 -17.68 -13.11
CA PRO A 74 4.07 -17.94 -11.91
C PRO A 74 4.80 -18.86 -10.89
N PRO A 75 4.45 -18.81 -9.59
CA PRO A 75 5.05 -19.67 -8.58
C PRO A 75 4.86 -21.17 -8.85
N HIS A 76 5.61 -22.06 -8.20
CA HIS A 76 5.38 -23.49 -8.36
C HIS A 76 4.03 -23.92 -7.75
N HIS A 77 3.30 -24.82 -8.40
CA HIS A 77 1.94 -25.21 -7.99
C HIS A 77 1.89 -25.93 -6.64
N SER A 78 2.94 -26.66 -6.25
CA SER A 78 3.02 -27.34 -4.95
C SER A 78 3.18 -26.37 -3.76
N HIS A 79 3.62 -25.14 -4.00
CA HIS A 79 3.91 -24.17 -2.92
C HIS A 79 2.83 -23.11 -2.78
N ARG A 80 1.70 -23.28 -3.48
CA ARG A 80 0.62 -22.31 -3.51
C ARG A 80 -0.76 -22.97 -3.52
N VAL A 81 -1.74 -22.19 -3.11
CA VAL A 81 -3.16 -22.45 -3.34
C VAL A 81 -3.76 -21.28 -4.13
N SER A 82 -4.71 -21.59 -5.01
CA SER A 82 -5.37 -20.60 -5.85
C SER A 82 -6.71 -20.20 -5.24
N CYS A 83 -6.95 -18.90 -5.08
CA CYS A 83 -8.26 -18.39 -4.67
C CYS A 83 -9.30 -18.64 -5.77
N SER A 84 -10.43 -19.25 -5.42
CA SER A 84 -11.49 -19.56 -6.37
C SER A 84 -12.24 -18.33 -6.89
N ASP A 85 -12.23 -17.20 -6.17
CA ASP A 85 -12.97 -16.00 -6.57
C ASP A 85 -12.16 -15.04 -7.46
N CYS A 86 -10.87 -14.87 -7.16
CA CYS A 86 -10.04 -13.84 -7.81
C CYS A 86 -8.79 -14.39 -8.50
N GLY A 87 -8.55 -15.71 -8.42
CA GLY A 87 -7.39 -16.35 -9.04
C GLY A 87 -6.04 -16.00 -8.39
N SER A 88 -6.03 -15.30 -7.26
CA SER A 88 -4.79 -14.97 -6.56
C SER A 88 -4.09 -16.22 -6.02
N TYR A 89 -2.76 -16.25 -6.11
CA TYR A 89 -1.97 -17.31 -5.47
C TYR A 89 -1.68 -16.92 -4.03
N THR A 90 -1.77 -17.87 -3.10
CA THR A 90 -1.33 -17.72 -1.70
C THR A 90 -0.34 -18.82 -1.40
N HIS A 91 0.76 -18.53 -0.70
CA HIS A 91 1.70 -19.57 -0.25
C HIS A 91 0.95 -20.64 0.56
N ILE A 92 1.28 -21.91 0.35
CA ILE A 92 0.62 -23.01 1.07
C ILE A 92 0.75 -22.84 2.59
N HIS A 93 1.91 -22.38 3.08
CA HIS A 93 2.13 -22.08 4.50
C HIS A 93 1.36 -20.85 4.99
N CYS A 94 1.07 -19.88 4.12
CA CYS A 94 0.25 -18.72 4.48
C CYS A 94 -1.24 -19.01 4.44
N ALA A 95 -1.66 -20.05 3.72
CA ALA A 95 -3.04 -20.50 3.71
C ALA A 95 -3.42 -21.28 4.98
N GLY A 96 -2.43 -21.82 5.71
CA GLY A 96 -2.65 -22.53 6.97
C GLY A 96 -3.60 -23.71 6.79
N ASP A 97 -4.48 -23.91 7.77
CA ASP A 97 -5.48 -24.99 7.76
C ASP A 97 -6.49 -24.86 6.60
N ASP A 98 -6.65 -23.64 6.06
CA ASP A 98 -7.55 -23.42 4.95
C ASP A 98 -6.99 -23.89 3.61
N ALA A 99 -5.69 -24.22 3.52
CA ALA A 99 -5.10 -24.75 2.30
C ALA A 99 -5.83 -25.99 1.78
N ASN A 100 -6.42 -26.77 2.70
CA ASN A 100 -7.20 -27.98 2.41
C ASN A 100 -8.69 -27.69 2.19
N SER A 101 -9.15 -26.46 2.45
CA SER A 101 -10.53 -26.08 2.21
C SER A 101 -10.79 -25.94 0.72
N THR A 102 -11.79 -26.67 0.21
CA THR A 102 -12.26 -26.56 -1.17
C THR A 102 -13.69 -26.01 -1.18
N PRO A 103 -13.94 -24.84 -1.80
CA PRO A 103 -13.00 -23.95 -2.50
C PRO A 103 -12.19 -23.05 -1.54
N TYR A 104 -10.88 -22.89 -1.81
CA TYR A 104 -10.03 -21.96 -1.07
C TYR A 104 -10.36 -20.51 -1.46
N ARG A 105 -10.52 -19.65 -0.45
CA ARG A 105 -10.67 -18.20 -0.62
C ARG A 105 -9.52 -17.48 0.07
N CYS A 106 -8.88 -16.52 -0.59
CA CYS A 106 -7.84 -15.70 0.03
C CYS A 106 -8.45 -14.70 1.04
N PRO A 107 -7.66 -14.16 1.98
CA PRO A 107 -8.20 -13.27 3.02
C PRO A 107 -9.01 -12.07 2.50
N PRO A 108 -8.61 -11.37 1.42
CA PRO A 108 -9.40 -10.29 0.84
C PRO A 108 -10.75 -10.73 0.25
N CYS A 109 -10.86 -11.97 -0.21
CA CYS A 109 -12.11 -12.51 -0.77
C CYS A 109 -13.04 -13.08 0.29
N ARG A 110 -12.51 -13.53 1.43
CA ARG A 110 -13.35 -13.98 2.56
C ARG A 110 -14.06 -12.84 3.27
N ASN A 111 -13.39 -11.69 3.40
CA ASN A 111 -13.90 -10.53 4.14
C ASN A 111 -13.75 -9.24 3.30
N PRO A 112 -14.44 -9.10 2.16
CA PRO A 112 -14.20 -8.00 1.22
C PRO A 112 -14.42 -6.61 1.82
N ASP A 113 -15.33 -6.48 2.79
CA ASP A 113 -15.72 -5.18 3.37
C ASP A 113 -14.90 -4.79 4.61
N SER A 114 -14.31 -5.76 5.31
CA SER A 114 -13.60 -5.54 6.60
C SER A 114 -12.12 -5.93 6.58
N PHE A 115 -11.65 -6.47 5.46
CA PHE A 115 -10.26 -6.85 5.31
C PHE A 115 -9.37 -5.62 5.11
N SER A 116 -8.36 -5.48 5.96
CA SER A 116 -7.29 -4.49 5.81
C SER A 116 -5.95 -5.19 5.93
N PHE A 117 -5.04 -4.91 5.00
CA PHE A 117 -3.65 -5.37 5.03
C PHE A 117 -2.85 -4.72 6.16
N PHE A 118 -3.30 -3.54 6.61
CA PHE A 118 -2.75 -2.83 7.74
C PHE A 118 -3.87 -2.70 8.76
N ARG A 119 -4.00 -3.72 9.60
CA ARG A 119 -4.61 -3.49 10.90
C ARG A 119 -3.52 -2.79 11.71
N PRO A 120 -3.71 -1.54 12.16
CA PRO A 120 -2.84 -1.00 13.18
C PRO A 120 -2.86 -2.01 14.33
N ILE A 121 -1.69 -2.39 14.85
CA ILE A 121 -1.62 -3.04 16.14
C ILE A 121 -2.03 -1.94 17.13
N ILE A 122 -3.34 -1.73 17.27
CA ILE A 122 -3.87 -0.97 18.39
C ILE A 122 -3.72 -1.97 19.52
N ASP A 123 -2.62 -1.87 20.28
CA ASP A 123 -2.51 -2.57 21.54
C ASP A 123 -3.80 -2.27 22.29
N ALA A 124 -4.63 -3.31 22.50
CA ALA A 124 -5.89 -3.20 23.23
C ALA A 124 -5.70 -2.77 24.70
N THR A 125 -4.47 -2.42 25.08
CA THR A 125 -4.02 -1.89 26.36
C THR A 125 -3.57 -0.41 26.30
N ALA A 126 -3.94 0.36 25.28
CA ALA A 126 -3.64 1.81 25.23
C ALA A 126 -4.89 2.72 25.13
N ALA A 127 -6.07 2.21 25.46
CA ALA A 127 -7.27 3.03 25.66
C ALA A 127 -7.24 3.78 27.01
N SER A 128 -6.20 4.58 27.28
CA SER A 128 -6.21 5.67 28.28
C SER A 128 -4.82 6.29 28.49
N ILE A 129 -4.16 6.83 27.46
CA ILE A 129 -3.09 7.81 27.71
C ILE A 129 -3.32 9.02 26.82
N ASN A 130 -3.91 10.04 27.44
CA ASN A 130 -4.03 11.39 26.90
C ASN A 130 -2.63 11.90 26.51
N PRO A 131 -2.40 12.39 25.29
CA PRO A 131 -1.15 13.05 24.94
C PRO A 131 -1.21 14.49 25.44
N SER A 132 -0.96 14.70 26.72
CA SER A 132 -0.75 16.04 27.27
C SER A 132 0.27 15.98 28.38
N ARG A 133 1.46 16.52 28.07
CA ARG A 133 2.62 16.75 28.96
C ARG A 133 3.29 15.43 29.43
N GLU A 134 4.60 15.22 29.32
CA GLU A 134 5.71 16.15 29.54
C GLU A 134 6.91 15.81 28.67
N ARG A 135 7.53 16.87 28.16
CA ARG A 135 8.94 16.87 27.78
C ARG A 135 9.76 16.85 29.07
N SER A 136 10.52 15.80 29.30
CA SER A 136 11.61 15.83 30.28
C SER A 136 12.78 14.99 29.79
N TYR A 137 13.83 15.69 29.38
CA TYR A 137 15.13 15.15 29.04
C TYR A 137 15.68 14.34 30.23
N ALA A 138 16.01 13.07 29.99
CA ALA A 138 16.78 12.28 30.94
C ALA A 138 18.20 12.86 31.05
N ARG A 139 18.57 13.31 32.25
CA ARG A 139 19.96 13.65 32.63
C ARG A 139 20.56 12.41 33.30
N PRO A 140 21.74 11.91 32.88
CA PRO A 140 22.33 10.74 33.52
C PRO A 140 22.84 11.11 34.93
N ARG A 141 22.45 10.30 35.92
CA ARG A 141 22.86 10.40 37.33
C ARG A 141 24.24 9.79 37.51
N SER A 142 25.17 10.56 38.06
CA SER A 142 26.50 10.15 38.50
C SER A 142 26.41 9.12 39.64
N LEU A 143 27.19 8.04 39.57
CA LEU A 143 27.40 7.05 40.64
C LEU A 143 28.34 7.60 41.72
N PRO A 144 28.14 7.29 43.02
CA PRO A 144 29.19 7.41 44.03
C PRO A 144 29.94 6.08 44.22
N LEU A 145 31.26 6.17 44.29
CA LEU A 145 32.20 5.11 44.66
C LEU A 145 32.17 4.85 46.17
N PRO A 146 32.34 3.60 46.64
CA PRO A 146 33.03 3.29 47.89
C PRO A 146 34.54 3.19 47.71
#